data_AF-A0A8T0HS48-F1
#
_entry.id   AF-A0A8T0HS48-F1
#
_cell.length_a   1.000
_cell.length_b   1.000
_cell.length_c   1.000
_cell.angle_alpha   90.00
_cell.angle_beta   90.00
_cell.angle_gamma   90.00
#
_symmetry.space_group_name_H-M   'P 1'
#
loop_
_entity.id
_entity.type
_entity.pdbx_description
1 polymer ?
#
loop_
_entity_poly.entity_id
_entity_poly.type
_entity_poly.pdbx_seq_one_letter_code
_entity_poly.pdbx_strand_id
1 'polypeptide(L)'
;MHIEKNVAATTFGFLMGESDTIAMREDTVEAPAMRELHLQQEGDSQRYLKPHAPYVLRDDEKVKLLEAIRACRTPTNHCGSFKKLVNMEKRKLQFMKSHD
;
A
#
# COMPACT_ATOMS: atom_id res chain seq x y z
N MET A 1 6.01 -14.68 -18.42
CA MET A 1 4.77 -14.25 -17.74
C MET A 1 5.06 -12.91 -17.06
N HIS A 2 4.76 -11.80 -17.74
CA HIS A 2 4.87 -10.47 -17.14
C HIS A 2 3.67 -10.29 -16.21
N ILE A 3 3.90 -10.39 -14.90
CA ILE A 3 2.86 -10.05 -13.93
C ILE A 3 2.83 -8.52 -13.87
N GLU A 4 1.97 -7.90 -14.67
CA GLU A 4 1.71 -6.47 -14.49
C GLU A 4 1.01 -6.28 -13.15
N LYS A 5 1.61 -5.45 -12.27
CA LYS A 5 0.93 -5.08 -11.03
C LYS A 5 -0.28 -4.24 -11.41
N ASN A 6 -1.47 -4.77 -11.16
CA ASN A 6 -2.72 -4.06 -11.36
C ASN A 6 -2.67 -2.71 -10.61
N VAL A 7 -3.09 -1.63 -11.27
CA VAL A 7 -3.19 -0.27 -10.70
C VAL A 7 -3.87 -0.29 -9.33
N ALA A 8 -4.97 -1.04 -9.18
CA ALA A 8 -5.66 -1.16 -7.90
C ALA A 8 -4.75 -1.75 -6.79
N ALA A 9 -4.01 -2.81 -7.09
CA ALA A 9 -3.08 -3.43 -6.13
C ALA A 9 -1.98 -2.44 -5.70
N THR A 10 -1.47 -1.66 -6.64
CA THR A 10 -0.48 -0.61 -6.38
C THR A 10 -1.08 0.51 -5.53
N THR A 11 -2.26 1.04 -5.90
CA THR A 11 -2.93 2.12 -5.15
C THR A 11 -3.24 1.71 -3.72
N PHE A 12 -3.82 0.52 -3.51
CA PHE A 12 -4.07 0.02 -2.16
C PHE A 12 -2.77 -0.26 -1.41
N GLY A 13 -1.74 -0.78 -2.08
CA GLY A 13 -0.41 -0.97 -1.50
C GLY A 13 0.19 0.33 -0.95
N PHE A 14 -0.01 1.46 -1.63
CA PHE A 14 0.39 2.78 -1.12
C PHE A 14 -0.46 3.24 0.06
N LEU A 15 -1.79 3.20 -0.05
CA LEU A 15 -2.70 3.62 1.04
C LEU A 15 -2.45 2.84 2.33
N MET A 16 -2.11 1.55 2.21
CA MET A 16 -1.81 0.67 3.35
C MET A 16 -0.37 0.78 3.85
N GLY A 17 0.50 1.52 3.15
CA GLY A 17 1.93 1.69 3.46
C GLY A 17 2.81 0.48 3.12
N GLU A 18 2.31 -0.49 2.35
CA GLU A 18 3.03 -1.72 2.00
C GLU A 18 4.00 -1.54 0.82
N SER A 19 3.72 -0.56 -0.06
CA SER A 19 4.51 -0.30 -1.28
C SER A 19 5.54 0.82 -1.12
N ASP A 20 5.88 1.20 0.11
CA ASP A 20 6.82 2.27 0.40
C ASP A 20 8.24 1.71 0.60
N THR A 21 9.07 1.77 -0.43
CA THR A 21 10.43 1.19 -0.45
C THR A 21 11.52 2.28 -0.49
N ILE A 22 12.76 1.92 -0.16
CA ILE A 22 13.91 2.84 -0.20
C ILE A 22 14.14 3.37 -1.62
N ALA A 23 14.16 2.50 -2.63
CA ALA A 23 14.34 2.90 -4.02
C ALA A 23 13.29 3.94 -4.47
N MET A 24 12.02 3.74 -4.09
CA MET A 24 10.97 4.71 -4.41
C MET A 24 11.17 6.05 -3.70
N ARG A 25 11.79 6.06 -2.51
CA ARG A 25 12.13 7.28 -1.77
C ARG A 25 13.29 8.01 -2.43
N GLU A 26 14.28 7.28 -2.93
CA GLU A 26 15.39 7.83 -3.72
C GLU A 26 14.89 8.47 -5.03
N ASP A 27 13.96 7.82 -5.72
CA ASP A 27 13.32 8.38 -6.93
C ASP A 27 12.57 9.69 -6.66
N THR A 28 12.04 9.87 -5.44
CA THR A 28 11.32 11.10 -5.07
C THR A 28 12.23 12.31 -4.83
N VAL A 29 13.55 12.14 -4.77
CA VAL A 29 14.52 13.21 -4.47
C VAL A 29 14.43 14.36 -5.48
N GLU A 30 14.22 14.03 -6.75
CA GLU A 30 14.07 14.98 -7.85
C GLU A 30 12.74 15.76 -7.81
N ALA A 31 11.78 15.36 -6.96
CA ALA A 31 10.46 15.99 -6.84
C ALA A 31 10.41 16.94 -5.62
N PRO A 32 10.41 18.27 -5.82
CA PRO A 32 10.43 19.23 -4.71
C PRO A 32 9.20 19.16 -3.80
N ALA A 33 8.06 18.72 -4.34
CA ALA A 33 6.81 18.54 -3.60
C ALA A 33 6.84 17.36 -2.61
N MET A 34 7.86 16.49 -2.70
CA MET A 34 7.97 15.25 -1.90
C MET A 34 9.11 15.31 -0.89
N ARG A 35 9.66 16.49 -0.57
CA ARG A 35 10.78 16.65 0.37
C ARG A 35 10.55 16.00 1.73
N GLU A 36 9.33 16.01 2.23
CA GLU A 36 8.95 15.35 3.49
C GLU A 36 9.13 13.82 3.45
N LEU A 37 9.16 13.24 2.25
CA LEU A 37 9.38 11.82 2.05
C LEU A 37 10.86 11.44 1.97
N HIS A 38 11.76 12.38 1.73
CA HIS A 38 13.16 12.07 1.46
C HIS A 38 13.81 11.39 2.66
N LEU A 39 14.75 10.47 2.40
CA LEU A 39 15.53 9.83 3.45
C LEU A 39 16.36 10.91 4.17
N GLN A 40 16.34 10.87 5.50
CA GLN A 40 17.01 11.86 6.33
C GLN A 40 18.25 11.24 6.97
N GLN A 41 19.41 11.89 6.84
CA GLN A 41 20.62 11.41 7.50
C GLN A 41 20.53 11.64 9.01
N GLU A 42 20.84 10.62 9.80
CA GLU A 42 20.83 10.71 11.26
C GLU A 42 22.14 11.34 11.75
N GLY A 43 22.17 12.67 11.86
CA GLY A 43 23.33 13.43 12.33
C GLY A 43 24.59 13.14 11.51
N ASP A 44 25.71 12.94 12.20
CA ASP A 44 27.00 12.60 11.56
C ASP A 44 27.16 11.11 11.23
N SER A 45 26.12 10.30 11.44
CA SER A 45 26.18 8.88 11.15
C SER A 45 25.96 8.58 9.67
N GLN A 46 26.43 7.41 9.22
CA GLN A 46 26.12 6.85 7.89
C GLN A 46 24.72 6.22 7.83
N ARG A 47 23.85 6.47 8.82
CA ARG A 47 22.51 5.89 8.88
C ARG A 47 21.48 6.87 8.33
N TYR A 48 20.52 6.33 7.59
CA TYR A 48 19.39 7.07 7.07
C TYR A 48 18.13 6.65 7.80
N LEU A 49 17.37 7.65 8.26
CA LEU A 49 16.02 7.51 8.75
C LEU A 49 15.06 7.61 7.57
N LYS A 50 14.08 6.72 7.55
CA LYS A 50 12.98 6.77 6.60
C LYS A 50 11.78 7.43 7.27
N PRO A 51 11.43 8.69 6.94
CA PRO A 51 10.29 9.35 7.54
C PRO A 51 9.01 8.60 7.25
N HIS A 52 8.10 8.56 8.23
CA HIS A 52 6.77 8.01 8.03
C HIS A 52 6.08 8.74 6.88
N ALA A 53 5.50 8.00 5.94
CA ALA A 53 4.78 8.62 4.83
C ALA A 53 3.60 9.46 5.34
N PRO A 54 3.46 10.73 4.94
CA PRO A 54 2.24 11.48 5.14
C PRO A 54 1.13 10.79 4.32
N TYR A 55 -0.08 10.74 4.88
CA TYR A 55 -1.28 10.22 4.23
C TYR A 55 -1.37 8.70 4.01
N VAL A 56 -0.60 7.88 4.73
CA VAL A 56 -0.92 6.45 4.86
C VAL A 56 -2.02 6.23 5.90
N LEU A 57 -2.84 5.21 5.68
CA LEU A 57 -3.89 4.83 6.61
C LEU A 57 -3.30 4.41 7.94
N ARG A 58 -3.83 4.97 9.04
CA ARG A 58 -3.57 4.49 10.39
C ARG A 58 -4.23 3.12 10.59
N ASP A 59 -3.82 2.42 11.63
CA ASP A 59 -4.32 1.07 11.92
C ASP A 59 -5.84 0.99 12.04
N ASP A 60 -6.49 1.98 12.64
CA ASP A 60 -7.94 2.04 12.76
C ASP A 60 -8.62 2.32 11.40
N GLU A 61 -7.99 3.15 10.56
CA GLU A 61 -8.46 3.46 9.22
C GLU A 61 -8.32 2.25 8.27
N LYS A 62 -7.23 1.48 8.41
CA LYS A 62 -7.03 0.21 7.71
C LYS A 62 -8.17 -0.77 8.03
N VAL A 63 -8.53 -0.91 9.31
CA VAL A 63 -9.62 -1.79 9.73
C VAL A 63 -10.95 -1.37 9.08
N LYS A 64 -11.30 -0.08 9.17
CA LYS A 64 -12.53 0.46 8.56
C LYS A 64 -12.61 0.19 7.06
N LEU A 65 -11.51 0.43 6.33
CA LEU A 65 -11.44 0.18 4.89
C LEU A 65 -11.62 -1.32 4.57
N LEU A 66 -10.92 -2.20 5.29
CA LEU A 66 -11.00 -3.64 5.07
C LEU A 66 -12.38 -4.20 5.41
N GLU A 67 -13.05 -3.67 6.43
CA GLU A 67 -14.44 -4.01 6.74
C GLU A 67 -15.39 -3.60 5.62
N ALA A 68 -15.23 -2.38 5.08
CA ALA A 68 -16.02 -1.91 3.95
C ALA A 68 -15.84 -2.83 2.72
N ILE A 69 -14.59 -3.16 2.36
CA ILE A 69 -14.29 -4.07 1.24
C ILE A 69 -14.88 -5.47 1.50
N ARG A 70 -14.74 -6.00 2.73
CA ARG A 70 -15.29 -7.30 3.12
C ARG A 70 -16.81 -7.37 3.02
N ALA A 71 -17.49 -6.24 3.25
CA ALA A 71 -18.94 -6.12 3.19
C ALA A 71 -19.49 -5.97 1.76
N CYS A 72 -18.65 -5.61 0.79
CA CYS A 72 -19.06 -5.47 -0.61
C CYS A 72 -19.67 -6.77 -1.15
N ARG A 73 -20.89 -6.66 -1.69
CA ARG A 73 -21.59 -7.74 -2.36
C ARG A 73 -21.45 -7.60 -3.86
N THR A 74 -21.46 -8.72 -4.55
CA THR A 74 -21.40 -8.78 -6.01
C THR A 74 -22.50 -9.67 -6.54
N PRO A 75 -22.91 -9.49 -7.82
CA PRO A 75 -23.88 -10.39 -8.43
C PRO A 75 -23.39 -11.84 -8.36
N THR A 76 -24.31 -12.75 -8.10
CA THR A 76 -24.03 -14.18 -8.02
C THR A 76 -23.38 -14.66 -9.32
N ASN A 77 -22.31 -15.46 -9.21
CA ASN A 77 -21.52 -16.02 -10.32
C ASN A 77 -20.77 -15.00 -11.20
N HIS A 78 -20.68 -13.72 -10.82
CA HIS A 78 -19.95 -12.73 -11.61
C HIS A 78 -18.50 -12.53 -11.15
N CYS A 79 -18.22 -12.71 -9.85
CA CYS A 79 -16.86 -12.73 -9.32
C CYS A 79 -16.76 -13.50 -8.00
N GLY A 80 -15.53 -13.79 -7.56
CA GLY A 80 -15.25 -14.34 -6.24
C GLY A 80 -15.66 -13.37 -5.11
N SER A 81 -15.87 -13.93 -3.91
CA SER A 81 -16.24 -13.12 -2.74
C SER A 81 -15.08 -12.23 -2.28
N PHE A 82 -15.35 -10.93 -2.12
CA PHE A 82 -14.42 -9.96 -1.53
C PHE A 82 -13.94 -10.33 -0.13
N LYS A 83 -14.70 -11.14 0.61
CA LYS A 83 -14.27 -11.67 1.93
C LYS A 83 -12.93 -12.42 1.86
N LYS A 84 -12.62 -13.05 0.73
CA LYS A 84 -11.36 -13.79 0.54
C LYS A 84 -10.18 -12.85 0.30
N LEU A 85 -10.42 -11.65 -0.22
CA LEU A 85 -9.39 -10.65 -0.52
C LEU A 85 -8.90 -9.92 0.74
N VAL A 86 -9.61 -10.02 1.85
CA VAL A 86 -9.31 -9.29 3.09
C VAL A 86 -8.68 -10.21 4.13
N ASN A 87 -7.52 -9.83 4.65
CA ASN A 87 -6.92 -10.45 5.82
C ASN A 87 -6.95 -9.45 6.99
N MET A 88 -7.92 -9.61 7.89
CA MET A 88 -8.11 -8.71 9.04
C MET A 88 -6.99 -8.79 10.07
N GLU A 89 -6.44 -10.00 10.29
CA GLU A 89 -5.35 -10.23 11.25
C GLU A 89 -4.08 -9.49 10.81
N LYS A 90 -3.73 -9.62 9.52
CA LYS A 90 -2.56 -8.97 8.93
C LYS A 90 -2.84 -7.56 8.43
N ARG A 91 -4.07 -7.06 8.63
CA ARG A 91 -4.58 -5.75 8.16
C ARG A 91 -4.16 -5.44 6.71
N LYS A 92 -4.42 -6.36 5.80
CA LYS A 92 -4.01 -6.23 4.40
C LYS A 92 -5.00 -6.83 3.41
N LEU A 93 -4.85 -6.42 2.16
CA LEU A 93 -5.47 -7.09 1.02
C LEU A 93 -4.54 -8.18 0.47
N GLN A 94 -5.15 -9.24 -0.05
CA GLN A 94 -4.45 -10.40 -0.59
C GLN A 94 -5.15 -10.90 -1.85
N PHE A 95 -4.44 -11.69 -2.65
CA PHE A 95 -4.95 -12.28 -3.90
C PHE A 95 -5.42 -11.26 -4.94
N MET A 96 -4.82 -10.06 -4.93
CA MET A 96 -5.10 -9.01 -5.92
C MET A 96 -4.27 -9.12 -7.21
N LYS A 97 -3.57 -10.22 -7.41
CA LYS A 97 -2.84 -10.46 -8.65
C LYS A 97 -3.85 -10.95 -9.70
N SER A 98 -3.96 -10.24 -10.80
CA SER A 98 -4.52 -10.83 -12.02
C SER A 98 -3.47 -11.73 -12.63
N HIS A 99 -3.84 -12.98 -12.91
CA HIS A 99 -3.15 -13.77 -13.91
C HIS A 99 -3.73 -13.39 -15.27
N ASP A 100 -2.86 -13.17 -16.25
CA ASP A 100 -3.19 -13.45 -17.65
C ASP A 100 -3.06 -14.97 -17.87
#